data_AF-A0A5N9GGE1-F1
#
_entry.id   AF-A0A5N9GGE1-F1
#
_cell.length_a   1.000
_cell.length_b   1.000
_cell.length_c   1.000
_cell.angle_alpha   90.00
_cell.angle_beta   90.00
_cell.angle_gamma   90.00
#
_symmetry.space_group_name_H-M   'P 1'
#
loop_
_entity.id
_entity.type
_entity.pdbx_description
1 polymer ?
#
loop_
_entity_poly.entity_id
_entity_poly.type
_entity_poly.pdbx_seq_one_letter_code
_entity_poly.pdbx_strand_id
1 'polypeptide(L)'
;RLGISALDIYGLSEVMGPAVAMECAHKTGMHIAEDHFIPEIIDSNTLEQLPLGQQGELVFTCVTKEALPLVRYRTRDLARLLPGDCPCGRTTVRMEKVLGRNDDMLIIRGVNVFPSQIETVLLAIGQVEPHYQLVVGRGDDHLDALEVLVESASEPSRHMELRGRLGTDLRNALGIGCSVTILGPGEIARSEGKAVRVIDNRQI
;
A
#
# COMPACT_ATOMS: atom_id res chain seq x y z
N ARG A 1 -26.91 2.99 8.32
CA ARG A 1 -25.79 2.64 9.24
C ARG A 1 -26.08 1.26 9.81
N LEU A 2 -25.10 0.35 9.82
CA LEU A 2 -25.29 -1.08 10.13
C LEU A 2 -25.46 -1.43 11.63
N GLY A 3 -25.38 -0.46 12.54
CA GLY A 3 -25.55 -0.69 13.99
C GLY A 3 -24.42 -1.51 14.64
N ILE A 4 -23.28 -1.67 13.95
CA ILE A 4 -22.11 -2.43 14.42
C ILE A 4 -20.96 -1.51 14.81
N SER A 5 -20.11 -1.98 15.73
CA SER A 5 -18.81 -1.38 16.01
C SER A 5 -17.73 -2.11 15.22
N ALA A 6 -17.16 -1.44 14.22
CA ALA A 6 -15.96 -1.92 13.53
C ALA A 6 -14.70 -1.51 14.32
N LEU A 7 -13.71 -2.39 14.34
CA LEU A 7 -12.40 -2.18 14.96
C LEU A 7 -11.32 -2.38 13.89
N ASP A 8 -10.36 -1.47 13.85
CA ASP A 8 -9.22 -1.61 12.94
C ASP A 8 -8.23 -2.67 13.45
N ILE A 9 -7.68 -3.42 12.50
CA ILE A 9 -6.64 -4.41 12.71
C ILE A 9 -5.51 -4.12 11.72
N TYR A 10 -4.28 -4.17 12.21
CA TYR A 10 -3.07 -3.98 11.42
C TYR A 10 -2.28 -5.29 11.34
N GLY A 11 -1.69 -5.53 10.17
CA GLY A 11 -0.97 -6.75 9.87
C GLY A 11 -0.14 -6.65 8.60
N LEU A 12 0.91 -7.48 8.53
CA LEU A 12 1.85 -7.57 7.41
C LEU A 12 2.18 -9.03 7.16
N SER A 13 2.08 -9.49 5.91
CA SER A 13 2.36 -10.88 5.53
C SER A 13 3.77 -11.32 5.90
N GLU A 14 4.74 -10.41 5.80
CA GLU A 14 6.15 -10.65 6.10
C GLU A 14 6.38 -10.97 7.58
N VAL A 15 5.55 -10.39 8.46
CA VAL A 15 5.64 -10.54 9.91
C VAL A 15 4.83 -11.75 10.37
N MET A 16 3.51 -11.70 10.27
CA MET A 16 2.61 -12.79 10.72
C MET A 16 1.27 -12.82 9.97
N GLY A 17 0.97 -11.79 9.17
CA GLY A 17 -0.37 -11.51 8.65
C GLY A 17 -1.15 -10.65 9.64
N PRO A 18 -2.44 -10.96 9.91
CA PRO A 18 -3.28 -10.15 10.80
C PRO A 18 -2.80 -10.19 12.25
N ALA A 19 -3.32 -9.25 13.05
CA ALA A 19 -3.14 -9.19 14.52
C ALA A 19 -1.74 -8.79 15.01
N VAL A 20 -0.96 -8.08 14.19
CA VAL A 20 0.26 -7.38 14.67
C VAL A 20 -0.14 -6.26 15.63
N ALA A 21 -1.20 -5.51 15.28
CA ALA A 21 -1.85 -4.57 16.18
C ALA A 21 -3.38 -4.57 15.98
N MET A 22 -4.14 -4.20 17.01
CA MET A 22 -5.61 -4.15 16.93
C MET A 22 -6.20 -3.09 17.86
N GLU A 23 -7.25 -2.41 17.41
CA GLU A 23 -8.03 -1.51 18.26
C GLU A 23 -8.73 -2.25 19.39
N CYS A 24 -8.85 -1.59 20.55
CA CYS A 24 -9.79 -1.99 21.58
C CYS A 24 -11.13 -1.23 21.41
N ALA A 25 -12.11 -1.57 22.25
CA ALA A 25 -13.43 -0.92 22.22
C ALA A 25 -13.41 0.62 22.40
N HIS A 26 -12.33 1.19 22.95
CA HIS A 26 -12.17 2.63 23.12
C HIS A 26 -11.71 3.36 21.86
N LYS A 27 -11.20 2.67 20.83
CA LYS A 27 -10.76 3.26 19.54
C LYS A 27 -9.80 4.44 19.70
N THR A 28 -8.85 4.32 20.62
CA THR A 28 -7.80 5.32 20.89
C THR A 28 -6.44 4.85 20.36
N GLY A 29 -6.43 4.19 19.21
CA GLY A 29 -5.25 3.54 18.63
C GLY A 29 -5.24 2.02 18.79
N MET A 30 -4.34 1.39 18.06
CA MET A 30 -4.22 -0.06 17.96
C MET A 30 -3.12 -0.57 18.88
N HIS A 31 -3.46 -1.46 19.82
CA HIS A 31 -2.49 -2.09 20.69
C HIS A 31 -1.60 -3.05 19.90
N ILE A 32 -0.28 -2.88 20.01
CA ILE A 32 0.71 -3.79 19.43
C ILE A 32 0.88 -5.00 20.38
N ALA A 33 1.02 -6.20 19.81
CA ALA A 33 1.36 -7.42 20.56
C ALA A 33 2.86 -7.43 20.91
N GLU A 34 3.25 -6.63 21.91
CA GLU A 34 4.67 -6.44 22.30
C GLU A 34 5.36 -7.71 22.85
N ASP A 35 4.59 -8.72 23.21
CA ASP A 35 5.07 -10.06 23.53
C ASP A 35 5.62 -10.81 22.30
N HIS A 36 5.18 -10.44 21.09
CA HIS A 36 5.62 -11.02 19.84
C HIS A 36 6.51 -10.09 19.01
N PHE A 37 6.40 -8.77 19.20
CA PHE A 37 7.04 -7.77 18.35
C PHE A 37 7.66 -6.63 19.15
N ILE A 38 8.83 -6.15 18.73
CA ILE A 38 9.39 -4.89 19.23
C ILE A 38 9.12 -3.82 18.16
N PRO A 39 8.24 -2.84 18.42
CA PRO A 39 7.97 -1.75 17.50
C PRO A 39 8.93 -0.58 17.68
N GLU A 40 9.31 0.05 16.56
CA GLU A 40 10.07 1.30 16.55
C GLU A 40 9.45 2.26 15.54
N ILE A 41 9.59 3.57 15.79
CA ILE A 41 9.38 4.61 14.78
C ILE A 41 10.74 5.20 14.46
N ILE A 42 11.13 5.26 13.19
CA ILE A 42 12.41 5.82 12.75
C ILE A 42 12.21 6.98 11.79
N ASP A 43 13.20 7.88 11.72
CA ASP A 43 13.35 8.77 10.58
C ASP A 43 13.79 7.94 9.36
N SER A 44 13.07 8.06 8.25
CA SER A 44 13.30 7.22 7.06
C SER A 44 14.64 7.50 6.36
N ASN A 45 15.23 8.67 6.58
CA ASN A 45 16.49 9.12 6.00
C ASN A 45 17.66 8.83 6.94
N THR A 46 17.58 9.21 8.20
CA THR A 46 18.70 9.04 9.16
C THR A 46 18.71 7.66 9.80
N LEU A 47 17.58 6.95 9.77
CA LEU A 47 17.35 5.66 10.42
C LEU A 47 17.44 5.69 11.95
N GLU A 48 17.49 6.88 12.53
CA GLU A 48 17.48 7.07 13.97
C GLU A 48 16.06 6.87 14.52
N GLN A 49 15.99 6.29 15.72
CA GLN A 49 14.72 6.09 16.41
C GLN A 49 14.15 7.42 16.91
N LEU A 50 12.88 7.67 16.61
CA LEU A 50 12.15 8.85 17.03
C LEU A 50 11.45 8.63 18.39
N PRO A 51 11.29 9.69 19.21
CA PRO A 51 10.51 9.62 20.44
C PRO A 51 9.03 9.25 20.21
N LEU A 52 8.38 8.72 21.24
CA LEU A 52 6.94 8.47 21.24
C LEU A 52 6.16 9.75 20.88
N GLY A 53 5.09 9.58 20.11
CA GLY A 53 4.23 10.64 19.60
C GLY A 53 4.71 11.29 18.30
N GLN A 54 5.97 11.11 17.91
CA GLN A 54 6.47 11.59 16.62
C GLN A 54 6.08 10.65 15.48
N GLN A 55 5.78 11.23 14.32
CA GLN A 55 5.48 10.49 13.11
C GLN A 55 6.78 10.09 12.40
N GLY A 56 6.85 8.85 11.93
CA GLY A 56 7.97 8.32 11.16
C GLY A 56 7.62 6.98 10.53
N GLU A 57 8.65 6.27 10.07
CA GLU A 57 8.50 4.92 9.51
C GLU A 57 8.41 3.88 10.62
N LEU A 58 7.39 3.03 10.54
CA LEU A 58 7.19 1.90 11.44
C LEU A 58 8.17 0.78 11.12
N VAL A 59 8.77 0.23 12.17
CA VAL A 59 9.74 -0.87 12.08
C VAL A 59 9.36 -1.93 13.11
N PHE A 60 9.48 -3.20 12.73
CA PHE A 60 9.24 -4.33 13.63
C PHE A 60 10.43 -5.28 13.72
N THR A 61 10.70 -5.74 14.94
CA THR A 61 11.51 -6.94 15.19
C THR A 61 10.62 -8.06 15.72
N CYS A 62 10.67 -9.23 15.11
CA CYS A 62 9.93 -10.41 15.56
C CYS A 62 10.70 -11.13 16.67
N VAL A 63 10.10 -11.31 17.85
CA VAL A 63 10.78 -11.88 19.03
C VAL A 63 10.50 -13.38 19.18
N THR A 64 9.36 -13.84 18.68
CA THR A 64 8.85 -15.22 18.88
C THR A 64 8.77 -16.04 17.60
N LYS A 65 9.05 -15.45 16.43
CA LYS A 65 8.96 -16.13 15.13
C LYS A 65 10.24 -16.91 14.83
N GLU A 66 10.16 -18.23 14.80
CA GLU A 66 11.35 -19.09 14.68
C GLU A 66 11.78 -19.37 13.23
N ALA A 67 10.83 -19.60 12.31
CA ALA A 67 11.16 -20.04 10.95
C ALA A 67 11.81 -18.95 10.09
N LEU A 68 11.37 -17.70 10.26
CA LEU A 68 11.89 -16.53 9.56
C LEU A 68 11.76 -15.28 10.45
N PRO A 69 12.59 -15.14 11.50
CA PRO A 69 12.60 -13.95 12.33
C PRO A 69 13.08 -12.75 11.51
N LEU A 70 12.27 -11.69 11.49
CA LEU A 70 12.67 -10.42 10.91
C LEU A 70 13.19 -9.50 12.01
N VAL A 71 14.37 -8.91 11.79
CA VAL A 71 15.00 -7.97 12.74
C VAL A 71 15.06 -6.60 12.10
N ARG A 72 14.52 -5.59 12.79
CA ARG A 72 14.37 -4.21 12.31
C ARG A 72 13.81 -4.14 10.89
N TYR A 73 12.74 -4.88 10.62
CA TYR A 73 12.08 -4.85 9.32
C TYR A 73 11.39 -3.51 9.09
N ARG A 74 11.84 -2.82 8.04
CA ARG A 74 11.33 -1.55 7.57
C ARG A 74 10.03 -1.75 6.79
N THR A 75 8.89 -1.43 7.41
CA THR A 75 7.57 -1.68 6.81
C THR A 75 7.23 -0.70 5.70
N ARG A 76 7.90 0.47 5.71
CA ARG A 76 7.59 1.65 4.88
C ARG A 76 6.28 2.34 5.22
N ASP A 77 5.54 1.84 6.21
CA ASP A 77 4.31 2.45 6.70
C ASP A 77 4.62 3.65 7.60
N LEU A 78 3.91 4.75 7.38
CA LEU A 78 4.03 5.96 8.18
C LEU A 78 3.01 5.94 9.31
N ALA A 79 3.49 5.98 10.55
CA ALA A 79 2.67 5.97 11.74
C ALA A 79 3.38 6.68 12.90
N ARG A 80 2.75 6.67 14.07
CA ARG A 80 3.35 7.06 15.36
C ARG A 80 2.96 6.07 16.44
N LEU A 81 3.85 5.88 17.41
CA LEU A 81 3.53 5.20 18.66
C LEU A 81 2.97 6.23 19.64
N LEU A 82 1.77 5.97 20.16
CA LEU A 82 1.00 6.88 20.97
C LEU A 82 1.45 6.79 22.44
N PRO A 83 1.80 7.93 23.08
CA PRO A 83 2.10 7.95 24.50
C PRO A 83 0.84 7.78 25.36
N GLY A 84 1.07 7.44 26.63
CA GLY A 84 0.04 7.37 27.67
C GLY A 84 -0.74 6.05 27.70
N ASP A 85 -1.52 5.89 28.76
CA ASP A 85 -2.26 4.67 29.03
C ASP A 85 -3.57 4.58 28.24
N CYS A 86 -3.99 3.36 27.94
CA CYS A 86 -5.31 3.12 27.38
C CYS A 86 -6.34 2.94 28.50
N PRO A 87 -7.55 3.54 28.41
CA PRO A 87 -8.64 3.28 29.35
C PRO A 87 -9.06 1.81 29.44
N CYS A 88 -8.69 0.96 28.48
CA CYS A 88 -8.97 -0.48 28.52
C CYS A 88 -8.10 -1.26 29.53
N GLY A 89 -7.08 -0.62 30.11
CA GLY A 89 -6.17 -1.22 31.10
C GLY A 89 -5.03 -2.08 30.51
N ARG A 90 -4.98 -2.28 29.19
CA ARG A 90 -3.79 -2.88 28.55
C ARG A 90 -2.62 -1.91 28.62
N THR A 91 -1.45 -2.47 28.92
CA THR A 91 -0.19 -1.74 29.07
C THR A 91 0.64 -1.71 27.80
N THR A 92 0.23 -2.42 26.74
CA THR A 92 0.98 -2.41 25.49
C THR A 92 0.85 -1.08 24.76
N VAL A 93 1.95 -0.65 24.14
CA VAL A 93 2.03 0.54 23.31
C VAL A 93 0.97 0.48 22.22
N ARG A 94 0.39 1.64 21.93
CA ARG A 94 -0.59 1.81 20.86
C ARG A 94 0.09 2.45 19.66
N MET A 95 -0.21 1.99 18.46
CA MET A 95 0.08 2.74 17.24
C MET A 95 -1.14 3.49 16.74
N GLU A 96 -0.90 4.63 16.11
CA GLU A 96 -1.92 5.24 15.26
C GLU A 96 -2.16 4.38 14.02
N LYS A 97 -3.35 4.56 13.41
CA LYS A 97 -3.62 4.10 12.06
C LYS A 97 -2.53 4.57 11.10
N VAL A 98 -2.12 3.69 10.19
CA VAL A 98 -1.15 4.02 9.14
C VAL A 98 -1.70 5.17 8.29
N LEU A 99 -0.93 6.25 8.20
CA LEU A 99 -1.29 7.47 7.48
C LEU A 99 -0.97 7.40 5.99
N GLY A 100 -0.09 6.47 5.61
CA GLY A 100 0.39 6.28 4.25
C GLY A 100 1.68 5.47 4.26
N ARG A 101 2.39 5.47 3.15
CA ARG A 101 3.71 4.86 3.04
C ARG A 101 4.73 5.84 2.50
N ASN A 102 6.00 5.62 2.85
CA ASN A 102 7.12 6.40 2.34
C ASN A 102 7.74 5.81 1.06
N ASP A 103 7.14 4.76 0.51
CA ASP A 103 7.42 4.21 -0.81
C ASP A 103 6.23 4.45 -1.77
N ASP A 104 6.41 4.12 -3.05
CA ASP A 104 5.40 4.35 -4.09
C ASP A 104 4.28 3.26 -4.07
N MET A 105 4.06 2.54 -2.96
CA MET A 105 3.16 1.39 -2.84
C MET A 105 1.68 1.81 -2.67
N LEU A 106 0.78 1.15 -3.41
CA LEU A 106 -0.65 1.42 -3.41
C LEU A 106 -1.43 0.29 -2.74
N ILE A 107 -2.39 0.62 -1.89
CA ILE A 107 -3.34 -0.36 -1.33
C ILE A 107 -4.63 -0.28 -2.13
N ILE A 108 -4.96 -1.35 -2.87
CA ILE A 108 -6.18 -1.45 -3.69
C ILE A 108 -6.98 -2.66 -3.22
N ARG A 109 -8.19 -2.44 -2.68
CA ARG A 109 -9.06 -3.51 -2.14
C ARG A 109 -8.35 -4.40 -1.11
N GLY A 110 -7.45 -3.82 -0.31
CA GLY A 110 -6.66 -4.53 0.70
C GLY A 110 -5.46 -5.31 0.16
N VAL A 111 -5.15 -5.20 -1.14
CA VAL A 111 -3.98 -5.80 -1.77
C VAL A 111 -2.90 -4.74 -2.00
N ASN A 112 -1.66 -5.10 -1.67
CA ASN A 112 -0.47 -4.27 -1.87
C ASN A 112 -0.03 -4.34 -3.34
N VAL A 113 0.00 -3.19 -4.01
CA VAL A 113 0.36 -3.05 -5.42
C VAL A 113 1.55 -2.11 -5.55
N PHE A 114 2.65 -2.61 -6.11
CA PHE A 114 3.82 -1.80 -6.39
C PHE A 114 3.84 -1.39 -7.88
N PRO A 115 4.05 -0.10 -8.20
CA PRO A 115 4.18 0.36 -9.59
C PRO A 115 5.25 -0.40 -10.39
N SER A 116 6.33 -0.86 -9.74
CA SER A 116 7.37 -1.67 -10.37
C SER A 116 6.88 -3.04 -10.89
N GLN A 117 5.87 -3.64 -10.24
CA GLN A 117 5.26 -4.88 -10.73
C GLN A 117 4.50 -4.63 -12.03
N ILE A 118 3.80 -3.49 -12.12
CA ILE A 118 3.10 -3.06 -13.33
C ILE A 118 4.12 -2.78 -14.43
N GLU A 119 5.18 -2.01 -14.15
CA GLU A 119 6.26 -1.71 -15.09
C GLU A 119 6.90 -2.99 -15.66
N THR A 120 7.11 -4.01 -14.82
CA THR A 120 7.63 -5.33 -15.26
C THR A 120 6.70 -6.00 -16.26
N VAL A 121 5.39 -5.99 -16.02
CA VAL A 121 4.39 -6.54 -16.96
C VAL A 121 4.35 -5.74 -18.27
N LEU A 122 4.36 -4.42 -18.19
CA LEU A 122 4.35 -3.54 -19.37
C LEU A 122 5.61 -3.74 -20.23
N LEU A 123 6.79 -3.87 -19.61
CA LEU A 123 8.03 -4.17 -20.31
C LEU A 123 8.02 -5.55 -20.97
N ALA A 124 7.44 -6.55 -20.31
CA ALA A 124 7.39 -7.92 -20.83
C ALA A 124 6.52 -8.05 -22.09
N ILE A 125 5.47 -7.24 -22.23
CA ILE A 125 4.58 -7.32 -23.40
C ILE A 125 5.22 -6.72 -24.65
N GLY A 126 6.12 -5.74 -24.49
CA GLY A 126 6.90 -5.12 -25.57
C GLY A 126 6.08 -4.34 -26.63
N GLN A 127 4.78 -4.15 -26.43
CA GLN A 127 3.85 -3.49 -27.36
C GLN A 127 3.30 -2.16 -26.83
N VAL A 128 3.83 -1.69 -25.71
CA VAL A 128 3.48 -0.43 -25.05
C VAL A 128 4.75 0.39 -24.84
N GLU A 129 4.60 1.70 -24.84
CA GLU A 129 5.67 2.63 -24.51
C GLU A 129 6.02 2.53 -23.01
N PRO A 130 7.25 2.90 -22.60
CA PRO A 130 7.66 2.89 -21.19
C PRO A 130 7.00 3.98 -20.35
N HIS A 131 6.07 4.76 -20.92
CA HIS A 131 5.33 5.80 -20.25
C HIS A 131 3.91 5.31 -19.91
N TYR A 132 3.59 5.34 -18.61
CA TYR A 132 2.31 4.88 -18.07
C TYR A 132 1.89 5.73 -16.88
N GLN A 133 0.60 5.68 -16.55
CA GLN A 133 0.03 6.35 -15.39
C GLN A 133 -0.99 5.44 -14.69
N LEU A 134 -0.90 5.39 -13.37
CA LEU A 134 -1.80 4.65 -12.49
C LEU A 134 -2.82 5.63 -11.94
N VAL A 135 -4.09 5.42 -12.24
CA VAL A 135 -5.19 6.22 -11.71
C VAL A 135 -5.91 5.39 -10.68
N VAL A 136 -5.86 5.84 -9.42
CA VAL A 136 -6.55 5.21 -8.30
C VAL A 136 -7.82 6.01 -7.99
N GLY A 137 -8.94 5.32 -7.85
CA GLY A 137 -10.22 5.95 -7.55
C GLY A 137 -11.16 5.01 -6.78
N ARG A 138 -12.43 5.41 -6.69
CA ARG A 138 -13.53 4.57 -6.18
C ARG A 138 -14.37 4.10 -7.36
N GLY A 139 -14.60 2.79 -7.45
CA GLY A 139 -15.55 2.22 -8.42
C GLY A 139 -17.00 2.46 -8.02
N ASP A 140 -17.92 2.09 -8.90
CA ASP A 140 -19.38 2.16 -8.68
C ASP A 140 -19.83 1.29 -7.47
N ASP A 141 -19.04 0.28 -7.12
CA ASP A 141 -19.22 -0.59 -5.96
C ASP A 141 -18.69 0.03 -4.65
N HIS A 142 -18.24 1.29 -4.69
CA HIS A 142 -17.54 2.00 -3.61
C HIS A 142 -16.22 1.35 -3.16
N LEU A 143 -15.71 0.34 -3.86
CA LEU A 143 -14.41 -0.24 -3.59
C LEU A 143 -13.31 0.53 -4.32
N ASP A 144 -12.09 0.43 -3.83
CA ASP A 144 -10.93 1.00 -4.52
C ASP A 144 -10.78 0.35 -5.91
N ALA A 145 -10.54 1.18 -6.92
CA ALA A 145 -10.34 0.76 -8.30
C ALA A 145 -9.00 1.30 -8.81
N LEU A 146 -8.31 0.46 -9.60
CA LEU A 146 -7.05 0.81 -10.24
C LEU A 146 -7.24 0.76 -11.77
N GLU A 147 -6.94 1.87 -12.42
CA GLU A 147 -6.82 1.98 -13.86
C GLU A 147 -5.36 2.19 -14.26
N VAL A 148 -4.91 1.44 -15.26
CA VAL A 148 -3.56 1.54 -15.83
C VAL A 148 -3.68 2.17 -17.23
N LEU A 149 -3.24 3.42 -17.35
CA LEU A 149 -3.12 4.13 -18.61
C LEU A 149 -1.76 3.82 -19.24
N VAL A 150 -1.76 3.36 -20.48
CA VAL A 150 -0.54 3.02 -21.23
C VAL A 150 -0.60 3.62 -22.63
N GLU A 151 0.54 4.04 -23.15
CA GLU A 151 0.63 4.48 -24.56
C GLU A 151 1.06 3.31 -25.45
N SER A 152 0.51 3.24 -26.66
CA SER A 152 0.95 2.28 -27.68
C SER A 152 0.91 2.91 -29.06
N ALA A 153 1.98 2.72 -29.83
CA ALA A 153 2.03 3.09 -31.25
C ALA A 153 1.26 2.10 -32.16
N SER A 154 0.62 1.07 -31.59
CA SER A 154 -0.15 0.10 -32.36
C SER A 154 -1.46 0.69 -32.92
N GLU A 155 -1.89 0.15 -34.05
CA GLU A 155 -3.18 0.53 -34.68
C GLU A 155 -4.36 0.32 -33.72
N PRO A 156 -5.38 1.21 -33.70
CA PRO A 156 -6.55 1.07 -32.83
C PRO A 156 -7.27 -0.28 -32.93
N SER A 157 -7.22 -0.93 -34.11
CA SER A 157 -7.78 -2.27 -34.33
C SER A 157 -7.13 -3.35 -33.45
N ARG A 158 -5.89 -3.15 -32.99
CA ARG A 158 -5.14 -4.06 -32.11
C ARG A 158 -5.31 -3.75 -30.63
N HIS A 159 -5.87 -2.59 -30.27
CA HIS A 159 -6.00 -2.17 -28.87
C HIS A 159 -6.90 -3.10 -28.08
N MET A 160 -7.95 -3.66 -28.68
CA MET A 160 -8.83 -4.61 -27.99
C MET A 160 -8.08 -5.86 -27.52
N GLU A 161 -7.26 -6.44 -28.38
CA GLU A 161 -6.44 -7.61 -28.07
C GLU A 161 -5.36 -7.28 -27.05
N LEU A 162 -4.64 -6.18 -27.25
CA LEU A 162 -3.58 -5.71 -26.35
C LEU A 162 -4.13 -5.45 -24.94
N ARG A 163 -5.31 -4.80 -24.84
CA ARG A 163 -6.00 -4.55 -23.57
C ARG A 163 -6.36 -5.86 -22.85
N GLY A 164 -6.87 -6.84 -23.60
CA GLY A 164 -7.22 -8.15 -23.04
C GLY A 164 -6.01 -8.90 -22.48
N ARG A 165 -4.89 -8.89 -23.22
CA ARG A 165 -3.61 -9.48 -22.78
C ARG A 165 -3.06 -8.77 -21.55
N LEU A 166 -2.92 -7.44 -21.59
CA LEU A 166 -2.48 -6.64 -20.45
C LEU A 166 -3.34 -6.85 -19.21
N GLY A 167 -4.67 -6.86 -19.36
CA GLY A 167 -5.58 -7.10 -18.23
C GLY A 167 -5.42 -8.50 -17.62
N THR A 168 -5.08 -9.51 -18.43
CA THR A 168 -4.80 -10.87 -17.95
C THR A 168 -3.46 -10.94 -17.22
N ASP A 169 -2.41 -10.39 -17.83
CA ASP A 169 -1.05 -10.44 -17.27
C ASP A 169 -0.95 -9.62 -15.97
N LEU A 170 -1.58 -8.43 -15.94
CA LEU A 170 -1.65 -7.61 -14.74
C LEU A 170 -2.45 -8.30 -13.63
N ARG A 171 -3.57 -8.96 -13.96
CA ARG A 171 -4.32 -9.72 -12.96
C ARG A 171 -3.50 -10.86 -12.37
N ASN A 172 -2.75 -11.57 -13.20
CA ASN A 172 -1.88 -12.66 -12.75
C ASN A 172 -0.75 -12.15 -11.87
N ALA A 173 -0.16 -10.99 -12.19
CA ALA A 173 0.94 -10.41 -11.43
C ALA A 173 0.48 -9.75 -10.12
N LEU A 174 -0.67 -9.08 -10.12
CA LEU A 174 -1.15 -8.27 -8.99
C LEU A 174 -2.14 -9.02 -8.08
N GLY A 175 -2.76 -10.09 -8.57
CA GLY A 175 -3.81 -10.83 -7.84
C GLY A 175 -5.16 -10.10 -7.78
N ILE A 176 -5.29 -8.93 -8.41
CA ILE A 176 -6.52 -8.14 -8.49
C ILE A 176 -6.84 -7.74 -9.93
N GLY A 177 -8.12 -7.50 -10.21
CA GLY A 177 -8.52 -6.92 -11.48
C GLY A 177 -8.24 -5.41 -11.53
N CYS A 178 -7.62 -4.94 -12.61
CA CYS A 178 -7.49 -3.53 -12.96
C CYS A 178 -8.09 -3.28 -14.35
N SER A 179 -8.54 -2.05 -14.60
CA SER A 179 -8.87 -1.60 -15.95
C SER A 179 -7.59 -1.14 -16.67
N VAL A 180 -7.56 -1.31 -17.99
CA VAL A 180 -6.44 -0.88 -18.83
C VAL A 180 -7.00 -0.03 -19.96
N THR A 181 -6.46 1.18 -20.10
CA THR A 181 -6.80 2.11 -21.17
C THR A 181 -5.57 2.36 -22.01
N ILE A 182 -5.67 2.08 -23.31
CA ILE A 182 -4.59 2.26 -24.27
C ILE A 182 -4.81 3.61 -24.95
N LEU A 183 -3.79 4.46 -24.87
CA LEU A 183 -3.74 5.80 -25.40
C LEU A 183 -2.76 5.88 -26.57
N GLY A 184 -2.91 6.92 -27.37
CA GLY A 184 -1.94 7.27 -28.41
C GLY A 184 -0.61 7.76 -27.81
N PRO A 185 0.51 7.67 -28.55
CA PRO A 185 1.79 8.20 -28.09
C PRO A 185 1.71 9.71 -27.76
N GLY A 186 2.16 10.09 -26.56
CA GLY A 186 2.18 11.47 -26.08
C GLY A 186 0.87 12.00 -25.48
N GLU A 187 -0.15 11.16 -25.30
CA GLU A 187 -1.41 11.56 -24.66
C GLU A 187 -1.33 11.60 -23.12
N ILE A 188 -0.39 10.88 -22.51
CA ILE A 188 -0.14 10.96 -21.07
C ILE A 188 0.71 12.20 -20.78
N ALA A 189 0.26 13.02 -19.82
CA ALA A 189 0.91 14.26 -19.45
C ALA A 189 2.33 14.03 -18.90
N ARG A 190 3.32 14.71 -19.48
CA ARG A 190 4.72 14.66 -19.04
C ARG A 190 4.98 15.75 -17.99
N SER A 191 5.67 15.41 -16.90
CA SER A 191 6.17 16.39 -15.92
C SER A 191 7.62 16.78 -16.24
N GLU A 192 8.01 18.03 -15.99
CA GLU A 192 9.40 18.51 -16.15
C GLU A 192 10.36 17.96 -15.07
N GLY A 193 9.88 17.14 -14.12
CA GLY A 193 10.62 16.60 -12.98
C GLY A 193 10.48 15.08 -12.82
N LYS A 194 10.37 14.57 -11.58
CA LYS A 194 10.07 13.15 -11.33
C LYS A 194 8.74 12.80 -12.01
N ALA A 195 8.72 11.73 -12.81
CA ALA A 195 7.50 11.26 -13.45
C ALA A 195 6.44 10.93 -12.38
N VAL A 196 5.29 11.61 -12.44
CA VAL A 196 4.16 11.33 -11.55
C VAL A 196 3.41 10.14 -12.14
N ARG A 197 3.78 8.95 -11.67
CA ARG A 197 3.21 7.68 -12.14
C ARG A 197 1.89 7.32 -11.48
N VAL A 198 1.53 7.98 -10.37
CA VAL A 198 0.32 7.69 -9.60
C VAL A 198 -0.50 8.97 -9.44
N ILE A 199 -1.77 8.89 -9.80
CA ILE A 199 -2.81 9.87 -9.47
C ILE A 199 -3.79 9.18 -8.53
N ASP A 200 -3.85 9.61 -7.27
CA ASP A 200 -4.82 9.10 -6.29
C ASP A 200 -5.98 10.08 -6.13
N ASN A 201 -7.13 9.71 -6.69
CA ASN A 201 -8.37 10.50 -6.65
C ASN A 201 -9.29 10.07 -5.51
N ARG A 202 -8.86 9.19 -4.60
CA ARG A 202 -9.67 8.80 -3.43
C ARG A 202 -9.79 10.01 -2.50
N GLN A 203 -11.02 10.44 -2.24
CA GLN A 203 -11.28 11.41 -1.18
C GLN A 203 -11.27 10.68 0.17
N ILE A 204 -10.40 11.11 1.08
CA ILE A 204 -10.24 10.58 2.44
C ILE A 204 -11.27 11.21 3.38
#